data_AF-A0A5C7YET2-F1
#
_entry.id   AF-A0A5C7YET2-F1
#
_cell.length_a   1.000
_cell.length_b   1.000
_cell.length_c   1.000
_cell.angle_alpha   90.00
_cell.angle_beta   90.00
_cell.angle_gamma   90.00
#
_symmetry.space_group_name_H-M   'P 1'
#
loop_
_entity.id
_entity.type
_entity.pdbx_description
1 polymer ?
#
loop_
_entity_poly.entity_id
_entity_poly.type
_entity_poly.pdbx_seq_one_letter_code
_entity_poly.pdbx_strand_id
1 'polypeptide(L)'
;MTDHELAVELLTVVFPDGCRVIEGAMAAGEDVAAVIDLVEQAALKSIPLPQNLVDAVAEFADDPAALDPDDIAAIREDLATIAALSGPATKKRGANPL
;
A
#
# COMPACT_ATOMS: atom_id res chain seq x y z
N MET A 1 -11.29 -5.78 7.20
CA MET A 1 -11.53 -4.49 6.52
C MET A 1 -12.17 -4.83 5.18
N THR A 2 -13.11 -4.03 4.68
CA THR A 2 -13.64 -4.23 3.31
C THR A 2 -12.69 -3.63 2.26
N ASP A 3 -12.79 -4.06 1.01
CA ASP A 3 -11.96 -3.54 -0.09
C ASP A 3 -12.11 -2.01 -0.26
N HIS A 4 -13.35 -1.52 -0.12
CA HIS A 4 -13.63 -0.09 -0.17
C HIS A 4 -12.96 0.69 0.97
N GLU A 5 -13.06 0.20 2.21
CA GLU A 5 -12.39 0.83 3.36
C GLU A 5 -10.87 0.85 3.18
N LEU A 6 -10.30 -0.25 2.68
CA LEU A 6 -8.87 -0.35 2.39
C LEU A 6 -8.44 0.67 1.32
N ALA A 7 -9.20 0.79 0.22
CA ALA A 7 -8.94 1.76 -0.83
C ALA A 7 -9.01 3.21 -0.30
N VAL A 8 -9.98 3.54 0.55
CA VAL A 8 -10.11 4.88 1.16
C VAL A 8 -8.89 5.20 2.05
N GLU A 9 -8.49 4.28 2.91
CA GLU A 9 -7.35 4.50 3.80
C GLU A 9 -6.03 4.62 3.02
N LEU A 10 -5.82 3.76 2.02
CA LEU A 10 -4.66 3.85 1.11
C LEU A 10 -4.65 5.17 0.34
N LEU A 11 -5.78 5.59 -0.23
CA LEU A 11 -5.91 6.86 -0.93
C LEU A 11 -5.49 8.03 -0.05
N THR A 12 -5.94 8.04 1.20
CA THR A 12 -5.62 9.10 2.17
C THR A 12 -4.12 9.17 2.47
N VAL A 13 -3.42 8.04 2.49
CA VAL A 13 -1.97 8.00 2.74
C VAL A 13 -1.17 8.36 1.49
N VAL A 14 -1.54 7.83 0.32
CA VAL A 14 -0.79 7.98 -0.94
C VAL A 14 -1.06 9.33 -1.61
N PHE A 15 -2.30 9.82 -1.49
CA PHE A 15 -2.78 11.09 -2.07
C PHE A 15 -3.61 11.86 -1.03
N PRO A 16 -3.00 12.50 -0.03
CA PRO A 16 -3.71 13.19 1.05
C PRO A 16 -4.59 14.36 0.58
N ASP A 17 -4.29 14.93 -0.59
CA ASP A 17 -5.10 15.98 -1.24
C ASP A 17 -6.21 15.41 -2.15
N GLY A 18 -6.34 14.08 -2.21
CA GLY A 18 -7.27 13.35 -3.08
C GLY A 18 -6.69 13.02 -4.45
N CYS A 19 -7.31 12.05 -5.12
CA CYS A 19 -6.98 11.64 -6.48
C CYS A 19 -8.27 11.37 -7.26
N ARG A 20 -8.72 12.35 -8.06
CA ARG A 20 -10.01 12.28 -8.77
C ARG A 20 -10.19 11.05 -9.65
N VAL A 21 -9.09 10.51 -10.19
CA VAL A 21 -9.14 9.30 -11.03
C VAL A 21 -9.51 8.08 -10.19
N ILE A 22 -8.79 7.87 -9.09
CA ILE A 22 -9.02 6.75 -8.16
C ILE A 22 -10.35 6.90 -7.43
N GLU A 23 -10.70 8.12 -6.99
CA GLU A 23 -12.00 8.41 -6.39
C GLU A 23 -13.16 8.08 -7.35
N GLY A 24 -12.98 8.35 -8.65
CA GLY A 24 -13.94 7.99 -9.69
C GLY A 24 -14.12 6.49 -9.86
N ALA A 25 -13.02 5.73 -9.84
CA ALA A 25 -13.04 4.27 -9.92
C ALA A 25 -13.73 3.65 -8.70
N MET A 26 -13.41 4.12 -7.49
CA MET A 26 -14.07 3.66 -6.26
C MET A 26 -15.58 3.99 -6.26
N ALA A 27 -15.97 5.17 -6.75
CA ALA A 27 -17.38 5.53 -6.89
C ALA A 27 -18.13 4.64 -7.91
N ALA A 28 -17.41 4.01 -8.84
CA ALA A 28 -17.94 3.03 -9.78
C ALA A 28 -17.96 1.59 -9.22
N GLY A 29 -17.46 1.37 -8.00
CA GLY A 29 -17.35 0.04 -7.38
C GLY A 29 -16.11 -0.74 -7.79
N GLU A 30 -15.11 -0.08 -8.37
CA GLU A 30 -13.84 -0.69 -8.80
C GLU A 30 -12.78 -0.64 -7.68
N ASP A 31 -13.18 -1.01 -6.45
CA ASP A 31 -12.34 -0.88 -5.26
C ASP A 31 -11.06 -1.74 -5.36
N VAL A 32 -11.17 -2.95 -5.90
CA VAL A 32 -10.04 -3.87 -6.11
C VAL A 32 -8.96 -3.25 -7.00
N ALA A 33 -9.36 -2.69 -8.14
CA ALA A 33 -8.43 -2.01 -9.06
C ALA A 33 -7.80 -0.77 -8.40
N ALA A 34 -8.60 -0.02 -7.63
CA ALA A 34 -8.10 1.12 -6.87
C ALA A 34 -7.04 0.71 -5.82
N VAL A 35 -7.23 -0.40 -5.10
CA VAL A 35 -6.25 -0.90 -4.13
C VAL A 35 -4.93 -1.25 -4.81
N ILE A 36 -4.97 -1.97 -5.95
CA ILE A 36 -3.77 -2.34 -6.72
C ILE A 36 -3.00 -1.08 -7.14
N ASP A 37 -3.67 -0.14 -7.80
CA ASP A 37 -3.08 1.12 -8.24
C ASP A 37 -2.47 1.90 -7.07
N LEU A 38 -3.16 1.96 -5.93
CA LEU A 38 -2.67 2.70 -4.76
C LEU A 38 -1.42 2.07 -4.13
N VAL A 39 -1.34 0.75 -4.07
CA VAL A 39 -0.17 0.03 -3.56
C VAL A 39 1.03 0.21 -4.50
N GLU A 40 0.81 0.09 -5.81
CA GLU A 40 1.83 0.36 -6.83
C GLU A 40 2.33 1.82 -6.71
N GLN A 41 1.41 2.79 -6.63
CA GLN A 41 1.77 4.19 -6.47
C GLN A 41 2.53 4.47 -5.17
N ALA A 42 2.18 3.79 -4.07
CA ALA A 42 2.91 3.90 -2.82
C ALA A 42 4.35 3.39 -2.97
N ALA A 43 4.56 2.23 -3.62
CA ALA A 43 5.87 1.67 -3.88
C ALA A 43 6.71 2.57 -4.81
N LEU A 44 6.15 2.95 -5.96
CA LEU A 44 6.80 3.82 -6.96
C LEU A 44 7.25 5.16 -6.38
N LYS A 45 6.43 5.76 -5.51
CA LYS A 45 6.73 7.04 -4.86
C LYS A 45 7.51 6.89 -3.56
N SER A 46 7.83 5.66 -3.17
CA SER A 46 8.49 5.35 -1.90
C SER A 46 7.78 5.94 -0.69
N ILE A 47 6.46 5.79 -0.63
CA ILE A 47 5.62 6.25 0.48
C ILE A 47 5.51 5.13 1.52
N PRO A 48 5.97 5.34 2.77
CA PRO A 48 5.78 4.36 3.82
C PRO A 48 4.31 4.29 4.22
N LEU A 49 3.78 3.07 4.36
CA LEU A 49 2.43 2.84 4.86
C LEU A 49 2.45 2.49 6.36
N PRO A 50 1.44 2.91 7.14
CA PRO A 50 1.19 2.38 8.48
C PRO A 50 1.10 0.86 8.48
N GLN A 51 1.64 0.21 9.52
CA GLN A 51 1.71 -1.26 9.59
C GLN A 51 0.33 -1.93 9.45
N ASN A 52 -0.73 -1.34 10.02
CA ASN A 52 -2.08 -1.87 9.88
C ASN A 52 -2.57 -1.91 8.42
N LEU A 53 -2.13 -0.96 7.58
CA LEU A 53 -2.45 -0.98 6.15
C LEU A 53 -1.60 -1.99 5.40
N VAL A 54 -0.32 -2.13 5.74
CA VAL A 54 0.53 -3.19 5.19
C VAL A 54 -0.08 -4.56 5.46
N ASP A 55 -0.53 -4.80 6.69
CA ASP A 55 -1.16 -6.06 7.09
C ASP A 55 -2.49 -6.29 6.33
N ALA A 56 -3.31 -5.24 6.18
CA ALA A 56 -4.58 -5.34 5.46
C ALA A 56 -4.41 -5.60 3.95
N VAL A 57 -3.42 -4.97 3.31
CA VAL A 57 -3.10 -5.25 1.89
C VAL A 57 -2.54 -6.66 1.73
N ALA A 58 -1.76 -7.16 2.69
CA ALA A 58 -1.27 -8.54 2.66
C ALA A 58 -2.43 -9.55 2.76
N GLU A 59 -3.41 -9.31 3.66
CA GLU A 59 -4.62 -10.12 3.74
C GLU A 59 -5.44 -10.06 2.44
N PHE A 60 -5.57 -8.87 1.84
CA PHE A 60 -6.22 -8.68 0.54
C PHE A 60 -5.53 -9.48 -0.58
N ALA A 61 -4.20 -9.47 -0.65
CA ALA A 61 -3.42 -10.23 -1.62
C ALA A 61 -3.53 -11.76 -1.42
N ASP A 62 -3.97 -12.22 -0.26
CA ASP A 62 -4.16 -13.63 0.04
C ASP A 62 -5.55 -14.15 -0.35
N ASP A 63 -6.45 -13.30 -0.87
CA ASP A 63 -7.77 -13.72 -1.40
C ASP A 63 -7.69 -14.11 -2.90
N PRO A 64 -7.62 -15.42 -3.23
CA PRO A 64 -7.54 -15.89 -4.61
C PRO A 64 -8.88 -15.79 -5.36
N ALA A 65 -9.99 -15.45 -4.69
CA ALA A 65 -11.27 -15.22 -5.34
C ALA A 65 -11.42 -13.78 -5.84
N ALA A 66 -10.66 -12.84 -5.26
CA ALA A 66 -10.68 -11.42 -5.61
C ALA A 66 -9.61 -11.04 -6.64
N LEU A 67 -8.48 -11.76 -6.67
CA LEU A 67 -7.31 -11.44 -7.48
C LEU A 67 -6.81 -12.63 -8.28
N ASP A 68 -6.23 -12.35 -9.45
CA ASP A 68 -5.50 -13.35 -10.20
C ASP A 68 -4.04 -13.51 -9.68
N PRO A 69 -3.34 -14.59 -10.06
CA PRO A 69 -1.99 -14.84 -9.55
C PRO A 69 -0.95 -13.78 -9.90
N ASP A 70 -1.13 -13.04 -11.01
CA ASP A 70 -0.17 -12.02 -11.45
C ASP A 70 -0.36 -10.74 -10.61
N ASP A 71 -1.62 -10.36 -10.34
CA ASP A 71 -1.95 -9.25 -9.42
C ASP A 71 -1.42 -9.51 -8.01
N ILE A 72 -1.61 -10.74 -7.50
CA ILE A 72 -1.09 -11.16 -6.19
C ILE A 72 0.43 -11.02 -6.13
N ALA A 73 1.14 -11.43 -7.19
CA ALA A 73 2.59 -11.34 -7.27
C ALA A 73 3.05 -9.87 -7.28
N ALA A 74 2.39 -9.00 -8.06
CA ALA A 74 2.70 -7.58 -8.14
C ALA A 74 2.50 -6.87 -6.79
N ILE A 75 1.34 -7.04 -6.15
CA ILE A 75 1.05 -6.44 -4.83
C ILE A 75 2.11 -6.86 -3.80
N ARG A 76 2.52 -8.14 -3.80
CA ARG A 76 3.53 -8.62 -2.85
C ARG A 76 4.92 -8.02 -3.09
N GLU A 77 5.29 -7.78 -4.35
CA GLU A 77 6.55 -7.10 -4.69
C GLU A 77 6.52 -5.64 -4.22
N ASP A 78 5.43 -4.93 -4.48
CA ASP A 78 5.24 -3.54 -4.05
C ASP A 78 5.20 -3.42 -2.53
N LEU A 79 4.51 -4.33 -1.84
CA LEU A 79 4.51 -4.40 -0.38
C LEU A 79 5.89 -4.65 0.20
N ALA A 80 6.70 -5.52 -0.43
CA ALA A 80 8.07 -5.74 0.00
C ALA A 80 8.92 -4.46 -0.13
N THR A 81 8.72 -3.70 -1.22
CA THR A 81 9.33 -2.38 -1.41
C THR A 81 8.91 -1.41 -0.31
N ILE A 82 7.61 -1.28 -0.04
CA ILE A 82 7.06 -0.40 0.99
C ILE A 82 7.55 -0.78 2.40
N ALA A 83 7.58 -2.08 2.72
CA ALA A 83 8.06 -2.58 4.01
C ALA A 83 9.55 -2.27 4.23
N ALA A 84 10.37 -2.33 3.17
CA ALA A 84 11.78 -2.00 3.25
C ALA A 84 12.02 -0.51 3.59
N LEU A 85 11.14 0.38 3.13
CA LEU A 85 11.18 1.82 3.46
C LEU A 85 10.87 2.07 4.95
N SER A 86 10.08 1.18 5.55
CA SER A 86 9.70 1.21 6.96
C SER A 86 10.72 0.51 7.89
N GLY A 87 11.83 0.01 7.32
CA GLY A 87 12.93 -0.67 8.02
C GLY A 87 13.54 0.17 9.14
N PRO A 88 14.19 -0.50 10.13
CA PRO A 88 14.29 -0.02 11.51
C PRO A 88 14.95 1.34 11.56
N ALA A 89 14.35 2.29 12.28
CA ALA A 89 14.97 3.56 12.65
C ALA A 89 16.45 3.31 12.93
N THR A 90 17.32 3.68 11.98
CA THR A 90 18.74 3.54 12.15
C THR A 90 19.07 4.35 13.37
N LYS A 91 19.36 3.66 14.47
CA LYS A 91 20.00 4.21 15.64
C LYS A 91 21.37 4.66 15.16
N LYS A 92 21.46 5.87 14.59
CA LYS A 92 22.70 6.63 14.51
C LYS A 92 23.06 7.00 15.95
N ARG A 93 23.45 6.01 16.77
CA ARG A 93 24.41 6.28 17.83
C ARG A 93 25.71 6.50 17.09
N GLY A 94 25.99 7.77 16.84
CA GLY A 94 27.30 8.22 16.42
C GLY A 94 28.34 7.47 17.23
N ALA A 95 29.23 6.79 16.52
CA ALA A 95 30.55 6.52 17.02
C ALA A 95 31.12 7.87 17.46
N ASN A 96 31.29 8.06 18.76
CA ASN A 96 32.18 9.09 19.26
C ASN A 96 33.36 8.34 19.86
N PRO A 97 34.51 8.29 19.18
CA PRO A 97 35.73 7.81 19.78
C PRO A 97 36.29 8.94 20.65
N LEU A 98 36.35 8.71 21.97
CA LEU A 98 37.29 9.35 22.87
C LEU A 98 37.77 8.30 23.87
#